data_AF-A0A553ZSY2-F1
#
_entry.id   AF-A0A553ZSY2-F1
#
_cell.length_a   1.000
_cell.length_b   1.000
_cell.length_c   1.000
_cell.angle_alpha   90.00
_cell.angle_beta   90.00
_cell.angle_gamma   90.00
#
_symmetry.space_group_name_H-M   'P 1'
#
loop_
_entity.id
_entity.type
_entity.pdbx_description
1 polymer ?
#
loop_
_entity_poly.entity_id
_entity_poly.type
_entity_poly.pdbx_seq_one_letter_code
_entity_poly.pdbx_strand_id
1 'polypeptide(L)'
;VFKDLNLEIPSGKSVAFIGRNGAGKSTLLRMIGGIDRPDSGKIITNKTISWPVGLAGGFQGSLTGRENVKFVARLYAKQEELKEKIEFVEEFAELGKYFDMPIKTYSSGMRSRLGFGLSMAFKFDYYIVD
;
A
#
# COMPACT_ATOMS: atom_id res chain seq x y z
N VAL A 1 16.44 -14.67 6.77
CA VAL A 1 15.45 -14.65 7.87
C VAL A 1 14.70 -15.96 7.97
N PHE A 2 14.21 -16.50 6.86
CA PHE A 2 13.51 -17.80 6.83
C PHE A 2 14.39 -18.89 6.23
N LYS A 3 14.16 -20.14 6.64
CA LYS A 3 14.72 -21.37 6.05
C LYS A 3 13.58 -22.38 5.92
N ASP A 4 13.32 -22.86 4.72
CA ASP A 4 12.30 -23.87 4.39
C ASP A 4 10.89 -23.57 4.93
N LEU A 5 10.48 -22.30 4.92
CA LEU A 5 9.15 -21.88 5.34
C LEU A 5 8.10 -22.31 4.32
N ASN A 6 7.14 -23.12 4.77
CA ASN A 6 5.94 -23.45 4.02
C ASN A 6 4.73 -22.89 4.75
N LEU A 7 3.90 -22.13 4.04
CA LEU A 7 2.73 -21.46 4.59
C LEU A 7 1.63 -21.41 3.53
N GLU A 8 0.40 -21.71 3.95
CA GLU A 8 -0.81 -21.49 3.16
C GLU A 8 -1.69 -20.50 3.91
N ILE A 9 -2.09 -19.41 3.24
CA ILE A 9 -2.97 -18.39 3.80
C ILE A 9 -4.38 -18.61 3.23
N PRO A 10 -5.38 -18.91 4.07
CA PRO A 10 -6.73 -19.16 3.58
C PRO A 10 -7.39 -17.90 3.03
N SER A 11 -8.17 -18.06 1.96
CA SER A 11 -8.99 -16.98 1.40
C SER A 11 -10.14 -16.60 2.32
N GLY A 12 -10.58 -15.33 2.24
CA GLY A 12 -11.77 -14.84 2.95
C GLY A 12 -11.62 -14.76 4.47
N LYS A 13 -10.40 -14.79 4.99
CA LYS A 13 -10.10 -14.69 6.42
C LYS A 13 -9.13 -13.55 6.68
N SER A 14 -9.31 -12.88 7.82
CA SER A 14 -8.28 -12.02 8.40
C SER A 14 -7.24 -12.90 9.08
N VAL A 15 -5.97 -12.78 8.67
CA VAL A 15 -4.86 -13.56 9.22
C VAL A 15 -3.83 -12.60 9.81
N ALA A 16 -3.43 -12.85 11.06
CA ALA A 16 -2.44 -12.04 11.77
C ALA A 16 -1.16 -12.85 11.98
N PHE A 17 -0.01 -12.25 11.64
CA PHE A 17 1.30 -12.80 11.97
C PHE A 17 1.77 -12.22 13.30
N ILE A 18 1.92 -13.07 14.31
CA ILE A 18 2.30 -12.67 15.67
C ILE A 18 3.65 -13.31 16.01
N GLY A 19 4.51 -12.56 16.71
CA GLY A 19 5.84 -13.04 17.09
C GLY A 19 6.71 -11.91 17.62
N ARG A 20 7.87 -12.26 18.19
CA ARG A 20 8.84 -11.30 18.77
C ARG A 20 9.36 -10.31 17.71
N ASN A 21 9.90 -9.18 18.16
CA ASN A 21 10.64 -8.27 17.28
C ASN A 21 11.84 -9.01 16.68
N GLY A 22 12.11 -8.77 15.39
CA GLY A 22 13.15 -9.49 14.64
C GLY A 22 12.76 -10.90 14.16
N ALA A 23 11.57 -11.42 14.48
CA ALA A 23 11.12 -12.74 14.01
C ALA A 23 10.85 -12.82 12.49
N GLY A 24 10.95 -11.70 11.76
CA GLY A 24 10.77 -11.66 10.32
C GLY A 24 9.38 -11.29 9.81
N LYS A 25 8.44 -10.91 10.68
CA LYS A 25 7.04 -10.59 10.31
C LYS A 25 6.94 -9.60 9.14
N SER A 26 7.56 -8.42 9.28
CA SER A 26 7.55 -7.40 8.23
C SER A 26 8.30 -7.86 6.98
N THR A 27 9.33 -8.71 7.10
CA THR A 27 10.00 -9.34 5.94
C THR A 27 9.04 -10.29 5.21
N LEU A 28 8.26 -11.10 5.92
CA LEU A 28 7.26 -11.98 5.32
C LEU A 28 6.17 -11.17 4.61
N LEU A 29 5.64 -10.12 5.27
CA LEU A 29 4.64 -9.24 4.66
C LEU A 29 5.17 -8.54 3.39
N ARG A 30 6.42 -8.04 3.42
CA ARG A 30 7.06 -7.44 2.23
C ARG A 30 7.26 -8.43 1.09
N MET A 31 7.62 -9.69 1.39
CA MET A 31 7.73 -10.73 0.36
C MET A 31 6.36 -11.11 -0.21
N ILE A 32 5.33 -11.26 0.63
CA ILE A 32 3.95 -11.55 0.18
C ILE A 32 3.43 -10.40 -0.70
N GLY A 33 3.71 -9.15 -0.33
CA GLY A 33 3.38 -7.97 -1.14
C GLY A 33 4.26 -7.75 -2.36
N GLY A 34 5.22 -8.64 -2.64
CA GLY A 34 6.10 -8.57 -3.81
C GLY A 34 7.17 -7.48 -3.76
N ILE A 35 7.38 -6.83 -2.61
CA ILE A 35 8.41 -5.80 -2.42
C ILE A 35 9.80 -6.44 -2.35
N ASP A 36 9.91 -7.54 -1.59
CA ASP A 36 11.12 -8.35 -1.50
C ASP A 36 10.92 -9.67 -2.25
N ARG A 37 11.99 -10.22 -2.83
CA ARG A 37 11.96 -11.55 -3.46
C ARG A 37 12.63 -12.57 -2.54
N PRO A 38 12.11 -13.81 -2.48
CA PRO A 38 12.77 -14.87 -1.74
C PRO A 38 14.10 -15.25 -2.43
N ASP A 39 15.12 -15.57 -1.64
CA ASP A 39 16.39 -16.09 -2.16
C ASP A 39 16.21 -17.47 -2.82
N SER A 40 15.25 -18.25 -2.32
CA SER A 40 14.87 -19.58 -2.84
C SER A 40 13.39 -19.87 -2.61
N GLY A 41 12.80 -20.73 -3.45
CA GLY A 41 11.37 -21.05 -3.42
C GLY A 41 10.51 -20.03 -4.20
N LYS A 42 9.20 -20.03 -3.95
CA LYS A 42 8.24 -19.16 -4.66
C LYS A 42 7.02 -18.85 -3.80
N ILE A 43 6.49 -17.64 -3.98
CA ILE A 43 5.18 -17.22 -3.49
C ILE A 43 4.23 -17.32 -4.69
N ILE A 44 3.12 -18.04 -4.54
CA ILE A 44 2.20 -18.34 -5.63
C ILE A 44 0.82 -17.83 -5.25
N THR A 45 0.20 -17.05 -6.14
CA THR A 45 -1.18 -16.60 -6.01
C THR A 45 -1.71 -16.23 -7.40
N ASN A 46 -3.01 -16.40 -7.62
CA ASN A 46 -3.74 -15.88 -8.78
C ASN A 46 -4.58 -14.64 -8.44
N LYS A 47 -4.32 -14.05 -7.27
CA LYS A 47 -5.05 -12.93 -6.68
C LYS A 47 -4.16 -11.71 -6.55
N THR A 48 -4.75 -10.52 -6.60
CA THR A 48 -4.02 -9.27 -6.40
C THR A 48 -3.80 -9.00 -4.92
N ILE A 49 -2.59 -8.63 -4.56
CA ILE A 49 -2.20 -8.32 -3.19
C ILE A 49 -1.82 -6.84 -3.13
N SER A 50 -2.38 -6.10 -2.17
CA SER A 50 -2.03 -4.70 -1.97
C SER A 50 -0.59 -4.55 -1.47
N TRP A 51 -0.01 -3.37 -1.65
CA TRP A 51 1.11 -2.95 -0.81
C TRP A 51 0.65 -2.77 0.65
N PRO A 52 1.57 -2.66 1.63
CA PRO A 52 1.21 -2.35 3.01
C PRO A 52 0.40 -1.04 3.07
N VAL A 53 -0.85 -1.16 3.52
CA VAL A 53 -1.79 -0.05 3.57
C VAL A 53 -1.23 1.04 4.50
N GLY A 54 -1.32 2.29 4.07
CA GLY A 54 -0.80 3.42 4.85
C GLY A 54 0.72 3.63 4.75
N LEU A 55 1.44 2.82 3.95
CA LEU A 55 2.86 3.04 3.70
C LEU A 55 3.07 4.31 2.85
N ALA A 56 3.39 5.41 3.53
CA ALA A 56 3.74 6.70 2.90
C ALA A 56 5.15 6.72 2.28
N GLY A 57 5.89 5.62 2.34
CA GLY A 57 7.30 5.55 1.89
C GLY A 57 7.51 5.78 0.39
N GLY A 58 6.46 5.65 -0.42
CA GLY A 58 6.50 5.91 -1.87
C GLY A 58 6.22 7.37 -2.26
N PHE A 59 5.88 8.24 -1.31
CA PHE A 59 5.55 9.62 -1.63
C PHE A 59 6.78 10.49 -1.85
N GLN A 60 6.79 11.22 -2.95
CA GLN A 60 7.77 12.26 -3.22
C GLN A 60 7.37 13.55 -2.51
N GLY A 61 8.20 13.98 -1.55
CA GLY A 61 7.90 15.09 -0.65
C GLY A 61 7.81 16.46 -1.32
N SER A 62 8.49 16.67 -2.46
CA SER A 62 8.41 17.92 -3.23
C SER A 62 7.13 18.03 -4.07
N LEU A 63 6.50 16.90 -4.40
CA LEU A 63 5.26 16.86 -5.18
C LEU A 63 4.04 17.03 -4.27
N THR A 64 2.94 17.50 -4.85
CA THR A 64 1.67 17.65 -4.13
C THR A 64 1.03 16.30 -3.81
N GLY A 65 0.03 16.30 -2.91
CA GLY A 65 -0.83 15.13 -2.70
C GLY A 65 -1.43 14.63 -4.02
N ARG A 66 -2.02 15.53 -4.81
CA ARG A 66 -2.63 15.23 -6.11
C ARG A 66 -1.63 14.59 -7.08
N GLU A 67 -0.43 15.12 -7.16
CA GLU A 67 0.62 14.60 -8.07
C GLU A 67 1.08 13.20 -7.65
N ASN A 68 1.26 12.96 -6.36
CA ASN A 68 1.60 11.63 -5.83
C ASN A 68 0.49 10.61 -6.10
N VAL A 69 -0.77 10.98 -5.85
CA VAL A 69 -1.92 10.12 -6.12
C VAL A 69 -2.01 9.81 -7.61
N LYS A 70 -1.87 10.82 -8.48
CA LYS A 70 -1.88 10.65 -9.93
C LYS A 70 -0.75 9.75 -10.42
N PHE A 71 0.44 9.86 -9.84
CA PHE A 71 1.57 9.00 -10.19
C PHE A 71 1.27 7.54 -9.90
N VAL A 72 0.78 7.23 -8.69
CA VAL A 72 0.43 5.85 -8.32
C VAL A 72 -0.76 5.34 -9.13
N ALA A 73 -1.79 6.17 -9.35
CA ALA A 73 -2.95 5.80 -10.15
C ALA A 73 -2.59 5.39 -11.58
N ARG A 74 -1.59 6.03 -12.20
CA ARG A 74 -1.10 5.64 -13.54
C ARG A 74 -0.47 4.25 -13.59
N LEU A 75 -0.02 3.71 -12.46
CA LEU A 75 0.58 2.39 -12.38
C LEU A 75 -0.47 1.29 -12.19
N TYR A 76 -1.61 1.61 -11.59
CA TYR A 76 -2.60 0.62 -11.14
C TYR A 76 -4.00 0.77 -11.77
N ALA A 77 -4.27 1.86 -12.47
CA ALA A 77 -5.57 2.13 -13.09
C ALA A 77 -5.41 2.52 -14.56
N LYS A 78 -6.47 2.31 -15.34
CA LYS A 78 -6.54 2.76 -16.73
C LYS A 78 -6.61 4.27 -16.81
N GLN A 79 -6.25 4.81 -17.97
CA GLN A 79 -6.25 6.26 -18.19
C GLN A 79 -7.63 6.89 -17.96
N GLU A 80 -8.71 6.18 -18.33
CA GLU A 80 -10.09 6.61 -18.12
C GLU A 80 -10.50 6.66 -16.63
N GLU A 81 -9.90 5.82 -15.78
CA GLU A 81 -10.24 5.70 -14.35
C GLU A 81 -9.48 6.71 -13.48
N LEU A 82 -8.40 7.34 -13.99
CA LEU A 82 -7.52 8.19 -13.19
C LEU A 82 -8.26 9.33 -12.48
N LYS A 83 -9.22 9.97 -13.16
CA LYS A 83 -9.97 11.08 -12.59
C LYS A 83 -10.78 10.61 -11.37
N GLU A 84 -11.51 9.52 -11.51
CA GLU A 84 -12.29 8.90 -10.44
C GLU A 84 -11.39 8.52 -9.25
N LYS A 85 -10.22 7.92 -9.51
CA LYS A 85 -9.29 7.54 -8.44
C LYS A 85 -8.73 8.75 -7.70
N ILE A 86 -8.40 9.83 -8.40
CA ILE A 86 -7.90 11.05 -7.76
C ILE A 86 -8.98 11.70 -6.91
N GLU A 87 -10.21 11.81 -7.43
CA GLU A 87 -11.37 12.38 -6.72
C GLU A 87 -11.71 11.58 -5.47
N PHE A 88 -11.72 10.24 -5.56
CA PHE A 88 -11.93 9.36 -4.41
C PHE A 88 -10.91 9.61 -3.30
N VAL A 89 -9.61 9.73 -3.64
CA VAL A 89 -8.57 9.94 -2.63
C VAL A 89 -8.65 11.34 -2.02
N GLU A 90 -8.99 12.35 -2.83
CA GLU A 90 -9.18 13.73 -2.37
C GLU A 90 -10.31 13.81 -1.34
N GLU A 91 -11.44 13.16 -1.62
CA GLU A 91 -12.59 13.07 -0.72
C GLU A 91 -12.23 12.28 0.54
N PHE A 92 -11.70 11.07 0.38
CA PHE A 92 -11.36 10.18 1.51
C PHE A 92 -10.34 10.80 2.47
N ALA A 93 -9.31 11.47 1.94
CA ALA A 93 -8.23 11.97 2.77
C ALA A 93 -8.62 13.24 3.56
N GLU A 94 -9.70 13.92 3.17
CA GLU A 94 -10.22 15.13 3.82
C GLU A 94 -9.12 16.17 4.11
N LEU A 95 -8.27 16.41 3.10
CA LEU A 95 -7.13 17.35 3.21
C LEU A 95 -7.48 18.78 2.77
N GLY A 96 -8.60 18.94 2.04
CA GLY A 96 -8.98 20.22 1.44
C GLY A 96 -7.84 20.82 0.63
N LYS A 97 -7.55 22.11 0.85
CA LYS A 97 -6.47 22.85 0.15
C LYS A 97 -5.08 22.21 0.25
N TYR A 98 -4.83 21.40 1.29
CA TYR A 98 -3.54 20.74 1.43
C TYR A 98 -3.31 19.66 0.38
N PHE A 99 -4.35 19.11 -0.25
CA PHE A 99 -4.21 18.12 -1.31
C PHE A 99 -3.35 18.61 -2.47
N ASP A 100 -3.37 19.92 -2.73
CA ASP A 100 -2.58 20.61 -3.74
C ASP A 100 -1.31 21.27 -3.18
N MET A 101 -0.90 20.94 -1.95
CA MET A 101 0.36 21.38 -1.35
C MET A 101 1.41 20.26 -1.34
N PRO A 102 2.72 20.59 -1.37
CA PRO A 102 3.78 19.59 -1.29
C PRO A 102 3.67 18.70 -0.04
N ILE A 103 3.81 17.38 -0.21
CA ILE A 103 3.66 16.40 0.89
C ILE A 103 4.65 16.64 2.04
N LYS A 104 5.82 17.22 1.78
CA LYS A 104 6.77 17.58 2.85
C LYS A 104 6.19 18.53 3.90
N THR A 105 5.10 19.23 3.59
CA THR A 105 4.40 20.12 4.53
C THR A 105 3.38 19.38 5.41
N TYR A 106 3.10 18.11 5.13
CA TYR A 106 2.05 17.34 5.79
C TYR A 106 2.50 16.85 7.16
N SER A 107 1.57 16.89 8.12
CA SER A 107 1.71 16.15 9.38
C SER A 107 1.73 14.63 9.13
N SER A 108 2.13 13.86 10.14
CA SER A 108 2.06 12.39 10.08
C SER A 108 0.64 11.91 9.79
N GLY A 109 -0.37 12.46 10.48
CA GLY A 109 -1.78 12.10 10.27
C GLY A 109 -2.31 12.44 8.87
N MET A 110 -1.89 13.56 8.28
CA MET A 110 -2.25 13.89 6.89
C MET A 110 -1.62 12.90 5.89
N ARG A 111 -0.36 12.52 6.11
CA ARG A 111 0.30 11.49 5.28
C ARG A 111 -0.38 10.13 5.42
N SER A 112 -0.75 9.74 6.64
CA SER A 112 -1.50 8.51 6.89
C SER A 112 -2.84 8.52 6.17
N ARG A 113 -3.64 9.59 6.28
CA ARG A 113 -4.93 9.72 5.60
C ARG A 113 -4.81 9.65 4.08
N LEU A 114 -3.83 10.35 3.49
CA LEU A 114 -3.55 10.29 2.06
C LEU A 114 -3.15 8.87 1.62
N GLY A 115 -2.23 8.23 2.34
CA GLY A 115 -1.76 6.87 2.04
C GLY A 115 -2.87 5.83 2.17
N PHE A 116 -3.76 5.97 3.16
CA PHE A 116 -4.92 5.10 3.33
C PHE A 116 -5.93 5.29 2.19
N GLY A 117 -6.31 6.54 1.89
CA GLY A 117 -7.23 6.84 0.80
C GLY A 117 -6.73 6.31 -0.53
N LEU A 118 -5.43 6.50 -0.81
CA LEU A 118 -4.79 5.96 -2.00
C LEU A 118 -4.88 4.43 -2.07
N SER A 119 -4.65 3.74 -0.95
CA SER A 119 -4.73 2.28 -0.90
C SER A 119 -6.15 1.76 -1.12
N MET A 120 -7.17 2.50 -0.64
CA MET A 120 -8.58 2.15 -0.79
C MET A 120 -9.14 2.48 -2.19
N ALA A 121 -8.48 3.36 -2.95
CA ALA A 121 -8.91 3.72 -4.30
C ALA A 121 -8.83 2.53 -5.27
N PHE A 122 -7.94 1.57 -5.01
CA PHE A 122 -7.75 0.38 -5.83
C PHE A 122 -8.31 -0.86 -5.13
N LYS A 123 -8.91 -1.73 -5.94
CA LYS A 123 -9.50 -2.97 -5.47
C LYS A 123 -8.45 -4.09 -5.54
N PHE A 124 -8.03 -4.57 -4.37
CA PHE A 124 -7.21 -5.77 -4.23
C PHE A 124 -8.05 -6.93 -3.72
N ASP A 125 -7.66 -8.16 -4.07
CA ASP A 125 -8.26 -9.36 -3.47
C ASP A 125 -7.84 -9.52 -2.00
N TYR A 126 -6.59 -9.15 -1.68
CA TYR A 126 -6.05 -9.18 -0.32
C TYR A 126 -5.35 -7.87 0.03
N TYR A 127 -5.60 -7.37 1.23
CA TYR A 127 -4.97 -6.17 1.76
C TYR A 127 -3.95 -6.52 2.84
N ILE A 128 -2.75 -5.95 2.74
CA ILE A 128 -1.70 -6.07 3.76
C ILE A 128 -1.79 -4.87 4.70
N VAL A 129 -1.81 -5.13 6.00
CA VAL A 129 -1.71 -4.11 7.05
C VAL A 129 -0.54 -4.48 7.95
N ASP A 130 0.41 -3.57 8.12
CA ASP A 130 1.57 -3.68 9.03
C ASP A 130 1.40 -2.69 10.19
#